data_AF-A0AA36GRW4-F1
#
_entry.id   AF-A0AA36GRW4-F1
#
_cell.length_a   1.000
_cell.length_b   1.000
_cell.length_c   1.000
_cell.angle_alpha   90.00
_cell.angle_beta   90.00
_cell.angle_gamma   90.00
#
_symmetry.space_group_name_H-M   'P 1'
#
loop_
_entity.id
_entity.type
_entity.pdbx_description
1 polymer ?
#
loop_
_entity_poly.entity_id
_entity_poly.type
_entity_poly.pdbx_seq_one_letter_code
_entity_poly.pdbx_strand_id
1 'polypeptide(L)'
;METTSRSAELLNSHLAFICIGTWLFFVGLLGSFININNVVVFILLKRYHNAFGYLCIARGLCNIVNLLMFVLYTGPVTIFECLYTNAYLSFAEEKLEALAGVGYATVPVLQLGIACNRAIAALHPSFYRRIRGGRFASIFIFGGVFYGAAIQIDDIIRKCEFVYNRSQLSWDFVNCSSELQDYKFFYPTFSITGVTVIINAAVAIKIIVQKVGGRDVAVNAKLFWQVNFSHMRQALEEAENTAFEDILPVKEVEISKNE
;
A
#
# COMPACT_ATOMS: atom_id res chain seq x y z
N MET A 1 -6.77 46.77 -18.95
CA MET A 1 -6.31 45.56 -19.66
C MET A 1 -5.42 44.69 -18.77
N GLU A 2 -4.50 45.29 -18.01
CA GLU A 2 -3.61 44.60 -17.07
C GLU A 2 -4.33 43.99 -15.84
N THR A 3 -5.37 44.64 -15.33
CA THR A 3 -6.18 44.14 -14.20
C THR A 3 -7.01 42.90 -14.54
N THR A 4 -7.53 42.81 -15.77
CA THR A 4 -8.32 41.67 -16.25
C THR A 4 -7.45 40.42 -16.47
N SER A 5 -6.20 40.61 -16.90
CA SER A 5 -5.22 39.53 -17.05
C SER A 5 -4.87 38.91 -15.69
N ARG A 6 -4.60 39.76 -14.69
CA ARG A 6 -4.21 39.32 -13.35
C ARG A 6 -5.33 38.58 -12.60
N SER A 7 -6.59 38.98 -12.79
CA SER A 7 -7.74 38.26 -12.23
C SER A 7 -7.95 36.88 -12.87
N ALA A 8 -7.68 36.74 -14.17
CA ALA A 8 -7.81 35.46 -14.87
C ALA A 8 -6.72 34.46 -14.47
N GLU A 9 -5.47 34.93 -14.32
CA GLU A 9 -4.34 34.12 -13.82
C GLU A 9 -4.60 33.62 -12.40
N LEU A 10 -5.12 34.47 -11.52
CA LEU A 10 -5.46 34.11 -10.15
C LEU A 10 -6.57 33.05 -10.11
N LEU A 11 -7.62 33.22 -10.92
CA LEU A 11 -8.72 32.26 -11.01
C LEU A 11 -8.24 30.88 -11.52
N ASN A 12 -7.38 30.87 -12.54
CA ASN A 12 -6.80 29.64 -13.08
C ASN A 12 -5.93 28.92 -12.04
N SER A 13 -5.17 29.67 -11.24
CA SER A 13 -4.36 29.13 -10.16
C SER A 13 -5.25 28.45 -9.10
N HIS A 14 -6.29 29.14 -8.61
CA HIS A 14 -7.20 28.56 -7.61
C HIS A 14 -7.94 27.33 -8.11
N LEU A 15 -8.38 27.33 -9.37
CA LEU A 15 -9.02 26.15 -9.97
C LEU A 15 -8.06 24.96 -10.01
N ALA A 16 -6.78 25.18 -10.35
CA ALA A 16 -5.77 24.13 -10.36
C ALA A 16 -5.56 23.52 -8.97
N PHE A 17 -5.46 24.35 -7.92
CA PHE A 17 -5.38 23.87 -6.53
C PHE A 17 -6.59 23.02 -6.14
N ILE A 18 -7.80 23.47 -6.44
CA ILE A 18 -9.03 22.70 -6.16
C ILE A 18 -9.01 21.35 -6.88
N CYS A 19 -8.65 21.32 -8.16
CA CYS A 19 -8.58 20.08 -8.94
C CYS A 19 -7.53 19.11 -8.38
N ILE A 20 -6.32 19.59 -8.07
CA ILE A 20 -5.24 18.75 -7.55
C ILE A 20 -5.56 18.27 -6.14
N GLY A 21 -6.03 19.14 -5.25
CA GLY A 21 -6.44 18.76 -3.91
C GLY A 21 -7.58 17.73 -3.90
N THR A 22 -8.56 17.90 -4.79
CA THR A 22 -9.65 16.93 -5.00
C THR A 22 -9.12 15.59 -5.48
N TRP A 23 -8.19 15.60 -6.45
CA TRP A 23 -7.54 14.39 -6.93
C TRP A 23 -6.76 13.66 -5.82
N LEU A 24 -5.94 14.37 -5.05
CA LEU A 24 -5.18 13.81 -3.92
C LEU A 24 -6.11 13.19 -2.88
N PHE A 25 -7.22 13.86 -2.56
CA PHE A 25 -8.23 13.35 -1.64
C PHE A 25 -8.86 12.04 -2.15
N PHE A 26 -9.28 11.98 -3.42
CA PHE A 26 -9.85 10.77 -4.01
C PHE A 26 -8.86 9.62 -4.09
N VAL A 27 -7.60 9.88 -4.45
CA VAL A 27 -6.54 8.87 -4.46
C VAL A 27 -6.31 8.34 -3.04
N GLY A 28 -6.27 9.23 -2.05
CA GLY A 28 -6.17 8.87 -0.64
C GLY A 28 -7.32 7.97 -0.17
N LEU A 29 -8.57 8.32 -0.52
CA LEU A 29 -9.76 7.52 -0.18
C LEU A 29 -9.75 6.14 -0.83
N LEU A 30 -9.56 6.09 -2.15
CA LEU A 30 -9.57 4.84 -2.91
C LEU A 30 -8.43 3.93 -2.46
N GLY A 31 -7.23 4.49 -2.30
CA GLY A 31 -6.07 3.76 -1.81
C GLY A 31 -6.30 3.22 -0.40
N SER A 32 -6.85 4.03 0.52
CA SER A 32 -7.14 3.61 1.89
C SER A 32 -8.15 2.46 1.89
N PHE A 33 -9.24 2.59 1.12
CA PHE A 33 -10.23 1.53 0.96
C PHE A 33 -9.60 0.23 0.47
N ILE A 34 -8.79 0.27 -0.59
CA ILE A 34 -8.13 -0.93 -1.14
C ILE A 34 -7.19 -1.57 -0.09
N ASN A 35 -6.39 -0.77 0.62
CA ASN A 35 -5.46 -1.31 1.62
C ASN A 35 -6.21 -1.87 2.85
N ILE A 36 -7.28 -1.23 3.32
CA ILE A 36 -8.15 -1.74 4.40
C ILE A 36 -8.73 -3.08 4.01
N ASN A 37 -9.36 -3.18 2.83
CA ASN A 37 -9.92 -4.43 2.33
C ASN A 37 -8.86 -5.53 2.26
N ASN A 38 -7.67 -5.23 1.72
CA ASN A 38 -6.58 -6.20 1.68
C ASN A 38 -6.15 -6.67 3.08
N VAL A 39 -5.98 -5.75 4.04
CA VAL A 39 -5.61 -6.08 5.42
C VAL A 39 -6.68 -6.99 6.05
N VAL A 40 -7.96 -6.65 5.91
CA VAL A 40 -9.08 -7.45 6.41
C VAL A 40 -9.05 -8.87 5.81
N VAL A 41 -8.90 -8.99 4.50
CA VAL A 41 -8.79 -10.29 3.82
C VAL A 41 -7.62 -11.12 4.33
N PHE A 42 -6.46 -10.50 4.55
CA PHE A 42 -5.28 -11.20 5.08
C PHE A 42 -5.43 -11.64 6.54
N ILE A 43 -6.17 -10.88 7.35
CA ILE A 43 -6.44 -11.23 8.75
C ILE A 43 -7.45 -12.38 8.83
N LEU A 44 -8.54 -12.31 8.06
CA LEU A 44 -9.66 -13.27 8.15
C LEU A 44 -9.32 -14.63 7.55
N LEU A 45 -8.56 -14.68 6.46
CA LEU A 45 -8.30 -15.93 5.75
C LEU A 45 -7.06 -16.65 6.32
N LYS A 46 -7.28 -17.77 7.04
CA LYS A 46 -6.22 -18.59 7.66
C LYS A 46 -5.07 -18.99 6.73
N ARG A 47 -5.34 -19.16 5.43
CA ARG A 47 -4.31 -19.43 4.40
C ARG A 47 -3.20 -18.38 4.33
N TYR A 48 -3.48 -17.16 4.78
CA TYR A 48 -2.53 -16.06 4.79
C TYR A 48 -1.85 -15.85 6.14
N HIS A 49 -2.08 -16.72 7.14
CA HIS A 49 -1.35 -16.69 8.41
C HIS A 49 0.06 -17.30 8.25
N ASN A 50 0.85 -16.67 7.38
CA ASN A 50 2.21 -17.05 7.02
C ASN A 50 3.06 -15.79 6.80
N ALA A 51 4.35 -15.96 6.50
CA ALA A 51 5.28 -14.84 6.32
C ALA A 51 4.77 -13.77 5.34
N PHE A 52 4.27 -14.22 4.18
CA PHE A 52 3.79 -13.35 3.13
C PHE A 52 2.60 -12.51 3.59
N GLY A 53 1.62 -13.13 4.26
CA GLY A 53 0.44 -12.42 4.74
C GLY A 53 0.79 -11.40 5.82
N TYR A 54 1.66 -11.75 6.79
CA TYR A 54 2.10 -10.79 7.81
C TYR A 54 2.82 -9.59 7.22
N LEU A 55 3.70 -9.79 6.24
CA LEU A 55 4.37 -8.69 5.53
C LEU A 55 3.38 -7.82 4.76
N CYS A 56 2.39 -8.43 4.10
CA CYS A 56 1.35 -7.69 3.39
C CYS A 56 0.43 -6.90 4.32
N ILE A 57 0.08 -7.46 5.49
CA ILE A 57 -0.68 -6.75 6.52
C ILE A 57 0.11 -5.54 7.00
N ALA A 58 1.37 -5.72 7.42
CA ALA A 58 2.21 -4.62 7.89
C ALA A 58 2.33 -3.51 6.83
N ARG A 59 2.55 -3.88 5.56
CA ARG A 59 2.63 -2.90 4.46
C ARG A 59 1.30 -2.19 4.24
N GLY A 60 0.20 -2.93 4.31
CA GLY A 60 -1.15 -2.38 4.20
C GLY A 60 -1.43 -1.35 5.31
N LEU A 61 -1.02 -1.63 6.54
CA LEU A 61 -1.15 -0.69 7.67
C LEU A 61 -0.33 0.58 7.45
N CYS A 62 0.95 0.48 7.04
CA CYS A 62 1.76 1.65 6.70
C CYS A 62 1.13 2.49 5.57
N ASN A 63 0.62 1.82 4.52
CA ASN A 63 -0.05 2.51 3.43
C ASN A 63 -1.33 3.21 3.89
N ILE A 64 -2.13 2.59 4.76
CA ILE A 64 -3.36 3.22 5.29
C ILE A 64 -3.00 4.52 6.02
N VAL A 65 -2.00 4.50 6.91
CA VAL A 65 -1.52 5.70 7.60
C VAL A 65 -1.11 6.79 6.61
N ASN A 66 -0.26 6.45 5.62
CA ASN A 66 0.22 7.42 4.65
C ASN A 66 -0.89 7.95 3.74
N LEU A 67 -1.89 7.12 3.40
CA LEU A 67 -3.01 7.51 2.55
C LEU A 67 -4.04 8.36 3.31
N LEU A 68 -4.24 8.11 4.61
CA LEU A 68 -5.05 8.96 5.46
C LEU A 68 -4.46 10.37 5.58
N MET A 69 -3.14 10.55 5.47
CA MET A 69 -2.50 11.87 5.39
C MET A 69 -2.99 12.69 4.18
N PHE A 70 -3.27 12.03 3.04
CA PHE A 70 -3.85 12.71 1.88
C PHE A 70 -5.34 13.04 2.08
N VAL A 71 -6.08 12.18 2.78
CA VAL A 71 -7.52 12.36 3.03
C VAL A 71 -7.78 13.43 4.10
N LEU A 72 -7.01 13.41 5.19
CA LEU A 72 -7.28 14.22 6.38
C LEU A 72 -6.54 15.57 6.36
N TYR A 73 -5.44 15.67 5.59
CA TYR A 73 -4.58 16.84 5.61
C TYR A 73 -4.27 17.36 4.20
N THR A 74 -3.47 16.64 3.41
CA THR A 74 -2.94 17.16 2.12
C THR A 74 -4.04 17.61 1.16
N GLY A 75 -5.04 16.77 0.91
CA GLY A 75 -6.17 17.08 0.02
C GLY A 75 -6.98 18.27 0.54
N PRO A 76 -7.54 18.21 1.76
CA PRO A 76 -8.31 19.31 2.33
C PRO A 76 -7.55 20.65 2.38
N VAL A 77 -6.28 20.65 2.80
CA VAL A 77 -5.45 21.86 2.86
C VAL A 77 -5.19 22.46 1.48
N THR A 78 -5.09 21.60 0.45
CA THR A 78 -4.93 22.04 -0.95
C THR A 78 -6.24 22.60 -1.53
N ILE A 79 -7.40 22.04 -1.17
CA ILE A 79 -8.72 22.51 -1.63
C ILE A 79 -9.13 23.81 -0.94
N PHE A 80 -8.96 23.87 0.39
CA PHE A 80 -9.51 24.92 1.24
C PHE A 80 -8.42 25.87 1.74
N GLU A 81 -7.55 26.31 0.83
CA GLU A 81 -6.38 27.15 1.10
C GLU A 81 -6.68 28.34 2.05
N CYS A 82 -7.88 28.91 1.97
CA CYS A 82 -8.32 30.06 2.77
C CYS A 82 -8.93 29.74 4.16
N LEU A 83 -9.28 28.47 4.46
CA LEU A 83 -10.06 28.12 5.66
C LEU A 83 -9.22 27.55 6.81
N TYR A 84 -7.98 27.16 6.55
CA TYR A 84 -7.14 26.56 7.57
C TYR A 84 -6.40 27.61 8.40
N THR A 85 -6.79 27.73 9.67
CA THR A 85 -6.09 28.56 10.68
C THR A 85 -4.86 27.84 11.22
N ASN A 86 -3.84 28.61 11.63
CA ASN A 86 -2.52 28.11 12.08
C ASN A 86 -2.57 27.06 13.22
N ALA A 87 -3.65 27.01 14.02
CA ALA A 87 -3.76 26.11 15.18
C ALA A 87 -4.23 24.68 14.83
N TYR A 88 -5.07 24.50 13.81
CA TYR A 88 -5.46 23.17 13.32
C TYR A 88 -4.35 22.55 12.46
N LEU A 89 -3.58 23.39 11.76
CA LEU A 89 -2.37 22.98 11.04
C LEU A 89 -1.37 22.33 12.00
N SER A 90 -1.01 23.00 13.09
CA SER A 90 0.11 22.59 13.94
C SER A 90 -0.06 21.23 14.62
N PHE A 91 -1.28 20.86 15.04
CA PHE A 91 -1.52 19.57 15.70
C PHE A 91 -1.58 18.40 14.70
N ALA A 92 -2.22 18.62 13.55
CA ALA A 92 -2.31 17.62 12.50
C ALA A 92 -0.93 17.38 11.86
N GLU A 93 -0.15 18.45 11.63
CA GLU A 93 1.21 18.39 11.09
C GLU A 93 2.10 17.52 11.97
N GLU A 94 2.36 17.91 13.22
CA GLU A 94 3.41 17.27 14.02
C GLU A 94 3.19 15.75 14.27
N LYS A 95 1.94 15.33 14.49
CA LYS A 95 1.64 13.92 14.86
C LYS A 95 1.37 13.01 13.67
N LEU A 96 0.63 13.48 12.66
CA LEU A 96 0.39 12.65 11.46
C LEU A 96 1.65 12.54 10.62
N GLU A 97 2.48 13.59 10.59
CA GLU A 97 3.76 13.59 9.88
C GLU A 97 4.73 12.55 10.46
N ALA A 98 4.97 12.58 11.77
CA ALA A 98 5.89 11.62 12.40
C ALA A 98 5.45 10.17 12.14
N LEU A 99 4.15 9.89 12.26
CA LEU A 99 3.62 8.54 12.04
C LEU A 99 3.67 8.13 10.56
N ALA A 100 3.33 9.04 9.65
CA ALA A 100 3.42 8.81 8.20
C ALA A 100 4.88 8.65 7.76
N GLY A 101 5.82 9.41 8.33
CA GLY A 101 7.25 9.32 8.07
C GLY A 101 7.81 7.94 8.42
N VAL A 102 7.43 7.39 9.58
CA VAL A 102 7.76 5.98 9.92
C VAL A 102 7.19 5.03 8.87
N GLY A 103 5.92 5.21 8.49
CA GLY A 103 5.26 4.40 7.47
C GLY A 103 5.98 4.44 6.12
N TYR A 104 6.33 5.63 5.63
CA TYR A 104 7.02 5.85 4.36
C TYR A 104 8.37 5.15 4.31
N ALA A 105 9.19 5.27 5.36
CA ALA A 105 10.48 4.58 5.42
C ALA A 105 10.35 3.06 5.59
N THR A 106 9.28 2.59 6.25
CA THR A 106 9.04 1.16 6.50
C THR A 106 8.60 0.42 5.23
N VAL A 107 7.81 1.06 4.35
CA VAL A 107 7.21 0.42 3.16
C VAL A 107 8.25 -0.22 2.23
N PRO A 108 9.35 0.46 1.82
CA PRO A 108 10.38 -0.15 0.97
C PRO A 108 10.98 -1.42 1.58
N VAL A 109 11.28 -1.40 2.88
CA VAL A 109 11.84 -2.56 3.60
C VAL A 109 10.86 -3.74 3.58
N LEU A 110 9.58 -3.47 3.83
CA LEU A 110 8.53 -4.50 3.74
C LEU A 110 8.38 -5.02 2.30
N GLN A 111 8.51 -4.16 1.30
CA GLN A 111 8.41 -4.54 -0.11
C GLN A 111 9.56 -5.47 -0.53
N LEU A 112 10.77 -5.20 -0.03
CA LEU A 112 11.91 -6.11 -0.18
C LEU A 112 11.65 -7.44 0.53
N GLY A 113 11.13 -7.42 1.76
CA GLY A 113 10.75 -8.63 2.48
C GLY A 113 9.75 -9.50 1.70
N ILE A 114 8.74 -8.87 1.09
CA ILE A 114 7.76 -9.56 0.23
C ILE A 114 8.43 -10.16 -1.01
N ALA A 115 9.30 -9.40 -1.68
CA ALA A 115 10.02 -9.87 -2.86
C ALA A 115 10.94 -11.06 -2.52
N CYS A 116 11.71 -10.97 -1.44
CA CYS A 116 12.54 -12.04 -0.92
C CYS A 116 11.71 -13.28 -0.56
N ASN A 117 10.57 -13.11 0.12
CA ASN A 117 9.68 -14.22 0.45
C ASN A 117 9.22 -14.97 -0.80
N ARG A 118 8.81 -14.24 -1.84
CA ARG A 118 8.40 -14.81 -3.14
C ARG A 118 9.56 -15.49 -3.86
N ALA A 119 10.74 -14.88 -3.84
CA ALA A 119 11.93 -15.45 -4.44
C ALA A 119 12.32 -16.76 -3.77
N ILE A 120 12.32 -16.82 -2.44
CA ILE A 120 12.61 -18.07 -1.72
C ILE A 120 11.57 -19.15 -2.05
N ALA A 121 10.28 -18.79 -2.09
CA ALA A 121 9.21 -19.72 -2.45
C ALA A 121 9.36 -20.27 -3.88
N ALA A 122 9.79 -19.45 -4.85
CA ALA A 122 9.94 -19.83 -6.25
C ALA A 122 11.28 -20.51 -6.55
N LEU A 123 12.36 -20.12 -5.87
CA LEU A 123 13.73 -20.59 -6.11
C LEU A 123 14.05 -21.83 -5.28
N HIS A 124 13.65 -21.86 -4.01
CA HIS A 124 14.01 -22.92 -3.07
C HIS A 124 12.79 -23.38 -2.23
N PRO A 125 11.84 -24.12 -2.82
CA PRO A 125 10.63 -24.56 -2.12
C PRO A 125 10.90 -25.42 -0.87
N SER A 126 11.96 -26.23 -0.90
CA SER A 126 12.39 -27.06 0.24
C SER A 126 12.87 -26.21 1.43
N PHE A 127 13.54 -25.10 1.15
CA PHE A 127 13.98 -24.13 2.16
C PHE A 127 12.81 -23.29 2.69
N TYR A 128 11.88 -22.92 1.82
CA TYR A 128 10.65 -22.22 2.20
C TYR A 128 9.84 -22.98 3.26
N ARG A 129 9.74 -24.32 3.13
CA ARG A 129 9.08 -25.19 4.13
C ARG A 129 9.79 -25.20 5.48
N ARG A 130 11.11 -24.95 5.51
CA ARG A 130 11.93 -24.93 6.74
C ARG A 130 11.89 -23.58 7.44
N ILE A 131 11.70 -22.49 6.70
CA ILE A 131 11.48 -21.16 7.29
C ILE A 131 10.08 -21.13 7.90
N ARG A 132 9.98 -21.28 9.23
CA ARG A 132 8.75 -20.92 9.97
C ARG A 132 8.47 -19.45 9.73
N GLY A 133 7.46 -19.16 8.92
CA GLY A 133 7.24 -17.85 8.32
C GLY A 133 7.15 -16.65 9.27
N GLY A 134 6.81 -16.88 10.55
CA GLY A 134 6.77 -15.81 11.56
C GLY A 134 8.11 -15.10 11.74
N ARG A 135 9.22 -15.83 11.92
CA ARG A 135 10.53 -15.19 12.19
C ARG A 135 11.04 -14.35 11.04
N PHE A 136 10.87 -14.84 9.81
CA PHE A 136 11.27 -14.11 8.60
C PHE A 136 10.48 -12.80 8.47
N ALA A 137 9.16 -12.86 8.59
CA ALA A 137 8.33 -11.66 8.53
C ALA A 137 8.66 -10.68 9.65
N SER A 138 8.84 -11.17 10.89
CA SER A 138 9.22 -10.33 12.03
C SER A 138 10.50 -9.55 11.79
N ILE A 139 11.55 -10.14 11.19
CA ILE A 139 12.80 -9.42 10.91
C ILE A 139 12.57 -8.20 10.02
N PHE A 140 11.81 -8.35 8.93
CA PHE A 140 11.52 -7.23 8.02
C PHE A 140 10.54 -6.22 8.64
N ILE A 141 9.56 -6.67 9.41
CA ILE A 141 8.60 -5.78 10.07
C ILE A 141 9.29 -4.95 11.14
N PHE A 142 9.97 -5.59 12.09
CA PHE A 142 10.70 -4.87 13.14
C PHE A 142 11.85 -4.06 12.56
N GLY A 143 12.60 -4.58 11.59
CA GLY A 143 13.69 -3.86 10.94
C GLY A 143 13.20 -2.61 10.20
N GLY A 144 12.09 -2.72 9.46
CA GLY A 144 11.49 -1.60 8.75
C GLY A 144 10.94 -0.52 9.69
N VAL A 145 10.17 -0.92 10.71
CA VAL A 145 9.63 0.01 11.71
C VAL A 145 10.76 0.68 12.50
N PHE A 146 11.78 -0.09 12.90
CA PHE A 146 12.93 0.47 13.61
C PHE A 146 13.70 1.46 12.74
N TYR A 147 13.95 1.13 11.47
CA TYR A 147 14.58 2.04 10.51
C TYR A 147 13.77 3.34 10.33
N GLY A 148 12.46 3.23 10.13
CA GLY A 148 11.60 4.40 10.01
C GLY A 148 11.56 5.26 11.28
N ALA A 149 11.44 4.62 12.45
CA ALA A 149 11.47 5.32 13.74
C ALA A 149 12.81 6.01 13.98
N ALA A 150 13.94 5.38 13.62
CA ALA A 150 15.26 5.97 13.78
C ALA A 150 15.44 7.23 12.93
N ILE A 151 14.94 7.23 11.69
CA ILE A 151 14.94 8.44 10.83
C ILE A 151 14.13 9.56 11.48
N GLN A 152 12.91 9.26 11.94
CA GLN A 152 12.02 10.26 12.54
C GLN A 152 12.57 10.81 13.85
N ILE A 153 13.21 9.98 14.68
CA ILE A 153 13.87 10.43 15.90
C ILE A 153 15.05 11.36 15.57
N ASP A 154 15.87 11.02 14.57
CA ASP A 154 16.96 11.89 14.11
C ASP A 154 16.44 13.23 13.56
N ASP A 155 15.34 13.21 12.80
CA ASP A 155 14.68 14.42 12.29
C ASP A 155 14.23 15.34 13.44
N ILE A 156 13.55 14.79 14.45
CA ILE A 156 13.11 15.53 15.64
C ILE A 156 14.30 16.12 16.41
N ILE A 157 15.38 15.34 16.63
CA ILE A 157 16.57 15.81 17.35
C ILE A 157 17.25 16.97 16.62
N ARG A 158 17.27 16.91 15.29
CA ARG A 158 17.91 17.93 14.43
C ARG A 158 17.00 19.10 14.09
N LYS A 159 15.74 19.09 14.54
CA LYS A 159 14.70 20.07 14.15
C LYS A 159 14.53 20.15 12.63
N CYS A 160 14.62 19.00 11.99
CA CYS A 160 14.32 18.81 10.58
C CYS A 160 12.84 18.46 10.47
N GLU A 161 12.11 19.19 9.63
CA GLU A 161 10.65 19.08 9.50
C GLU A 161 10.30 18.60 8.09
N PHE A 162 9.38 17.65 7.97
CA PHE A 162 8.87 17.14 6.70
C PHE A 162 7.50 17.76 6.40
N VAL A 163 7.51 18.94 5.81
CA VAL A 163 6.34 19.82 5.71
C VAL A 163 5.73 19.74 4.31
N TYR A 164 4.40 19.79 4.23
CA TYR A 164 3.72 19.95 2.95
C TYR A 164 3.86 21.39 2.43
N ASN A 165 4.68 21.55 1.40
CA ASN A 165 4.84 22.80 0.68
C ASN A 165 3.69 23.01 -0.30
N ARG A 166 2.69 23.77 0.16
CA ARG A 166 1.49 24.10 -0.63
C ARG A 166 1.82 24.75 -1.98
N SER A 167 2.85 25.60 -2.04
CA SER A 167 3.20 26.31 -3.28
C SER A 167 3.76 25.38 -4.36
N GLN A 168 4.41 24.29 -3.95
CA GLN A 168 5.01 23.30 -4.84
C GLN A 168 4.17 22.02 -4.94
N LEU A 169 3.10 21.91 -4.14
CA LEU A 169 2.24 20.73 -4.04
C LEU A 169 3.05 19.45 -3.74
N SER A 170 4.11 19.60 -2.95
CA SER A 170 5.06 18.55 -2.59
C SER A 170 5.28 18.50 -1.09
N TRP A 171 5.72 17.34 -0.62
CA TRP A 171 6.25 17.21 0.73
C TRP A 171 7.76 17.40 0.69
N ASP A 172 8.26 18.37 1.45
CA ASP A 172 9.65 18.79 1.43
C ASP A 172 10.27 18.73 2.84
N PHE A 173 11.55 18.40 2.90
CA PHE A 173 12.34 18.48 4.12
C PHE A 173 12.87 19.91 4.30
N VAL A 174 12.44 20.59 5.37
CA VAL A 174 12.81 21.97 5.70
C VAL A 174 13.76 21.97 6.91
N ASN A 175 14.77 22.85 6.88
CA ASN A 175 15.83 22.94 7.91
C ASN A 175 16.72 21.69 8.01
N CYS A 176 16.81 20.91 6.93
CA CYS A 176 17.59 19.68 6.87
C CYS A 176 18.78 19.83 5.90
N SER A 177 19.91 19.19 6.20
CA SER A 177 20.99 19.06 5.21
C SER A 177 20.54 18.11 4.09
N SER A 178 20.56 18.57 2.84
CA SER A 178 20.18 17.78 1.67
C SER A 178 21.02 16.51 1.54
N GLU A 179 22.34 16.62 1.73
CA GLU A 179 23.25 15.47 1.68
C GLU A 179 22.92 14.40 2.73
N LEU A 180 22.51 14.84 3.92
CA LEU A 180 22.13 13.92 5.00
C LEU A 180 20.81 13.19 4.67
N GLN A 181 19.84 13.91 4.10
CA GLN A 181 18.56 13.31 3.66
C GLN A 181 18.75 12.31 2.53
N ASP A 182 19.64 12.62 1.59
CA ASP A 182 19.97 11.71 0.49
C ASP A 182 20.53 10.39 1.00
N TYR A 183 21.48 10.46 1.93
CA TYR A 183 22.11 9.27 2.50
C TYR A 183 21.17 8.45 3.40
N LYS A 184 20.35 9.12 4.23
CA LYS A 184 19.53 8.41 5.22
C LYS A 184 18.19 7.92 4.68
N PHE A 185 17.64 8.56 3.65
CA PHE A 185 16.29 8.24 3.17
C PHE A 185 16.25 7.94 1.68
N PHE A 186 16.69 8.86 0.81
CA PHE A 186 16.52 8.70 -0.63
C PHE A 186 17.34 7.53 -1.19
N TYR A 187 18.66 7.50 -1.01
CA TYR A 187 19.50 6.43 -1.55
C TYR A 187 19.14 5.04 -1.02
N PRO A 188 18.90 4.83 0.28
CA PRO A 188 18.42 3.53 0.77
C PRO A 188 17.08 3.15 0.15
N THR A 189 16.13 4.07 0.08
CA THR A 189 14.79 3.81 -0.48
C THR A 189 14.85 3.44 -1.95
N PHE A 190 15.58 4.19 -2.76
CA PHE A 190 15.77 3.90 -4.19
C PHE A 190 16.53 2.58 -4.40
N SER A 191 17.57 2.32 -3.60
CA SER A 191 18.36 1.08 -3.69
C SER A 191 17.50 -0.15 -3.34
N ILE A 192 16.77 -0.10 -2.23
CA ILE A 192 15.86 -1.16 -1.79
C ILE A 192 14.77 -1.40 -2.85
N THR A 193 14.22 -0.32 -3.41
CA THR A 193 13.20 -0.39 -4.46
C THR A 193 13.76 -1.01 -5.75
N GLY A 194 14.95 -0.60 -6.18
CA GLY A 194 15.65 -1.17 -7.34
C GLY A 194 15.90 -2.67 -7.17
N VAL A 195 16.46 -3.07 -6.03
CA VAL A 195 16.68 -4.50 -5.70
C VAL A 195 15.35 -5.27 -5.69
N THR A 196 14.30 -4.68 -5.11
CA THR A 196 12.96 -5.29 -5.08
C THR A 196 12.39 -5.51 -6.48
N VAL A 197 12.54 -4.54 -7.39
CA VAL A 197 12.10 -4.67 -8.79
C VAL A 197 12.88 -5.79 -9.49
N ILE A 198 14.20 -5.83 -9.32
CA ILE A 198 15.06 -6.86 -9.91
C ILE A 198 14.65 -8.26 -9.43
N ILE A 199 14.43 -8.44 -8.12
CA ILE A 199 13.99 -9.72 -7.55
C ILE A 199 12.63 -10.14 -8.14
N ASN A 200 11.66 -9.21 -8.17
CA ASN A 200 10.34 -9.52 -8.73
C ASN A 200 10.40 -9.86 -10.23
N ALA A 201 11.24 -9.17 -11.00
CA ALA A 201 11.46 -9.47 -12.41
C ALA A 201 12.06 -10.87 -12.61
N ALA A 202 13.09 -11.23 -11.83
CA ALA A 202 13.70 -12.55 -11.87
C ALA A 202 12.70 -13.67 -11.52
N VAL A 203 11.86 -13.46 -10.50
CA VAL A 203 10.78 -14.39 -10.14
C VAL A 203 9.76 -14.51 -11.26
N ALA A 204 9.32 -13.39 -11.85
CA ALA A 204 8.37 -13.39 -12.95
C ALA A 204 8.91 -14.15 -14.18
N ILE A 205 10.16 -13.88 -14.58
CA ILE A 205 10.82 -14.57 -15.70
C ILE A 205 10.86 -16.08 -15.43
N LYS A 206 11.25 -16.51 -14.23
CA LYS A 206 11.29 -17.94 -13.88
C LYS A 206 9.91 -18.59 -14.00
N ILE A 207 8.87 -17.95 -13.50
CA ILE A 207 7.50 -18.46 -13.58
C ILE A 207 7.05 -18.60 -15.04
N ILE A 208 7.35 -17.61 -15.88
CA ILE A 208 7.03 -17.64 -17.32
C ILE A 208 7.75 -18.81 -18.00
N VAL A 209 9.07 -18.97 -17.76
CA VAL A 209 9.86 -20.06 -18.33
C VAL A 209 9.34 -21.44 -17.90
N GLN A 210 8.95 -21.59 -16.63
CA GLN A 210 8.36 -22.85 -16.13
C GLN A 210 7.02 -23.15 -16.81
N LYS A 211 6.16 -22.14 -16.96
CA LYS A 211 4.85 -22.28 -17.59
C LYS A 211 4.96 -22.62 -19.08
N VAL A 212 5.86 -21.96 -19.81
CA VAL A 212 6.12 -22.26 -21.24
C VAL A 212 6.73 -23.65 -21.40
N GLY A 213 7.59 -24.07 -20.48
CA GLY A 213 8.19 -25.41 -20.47
C GLY A 213 7.28 -26.53 -19.97
N GLY A 214 5.96 -26.30 -19.84
CA GLY A 214 4.99 -27.32 -19.43
C GLY A 214 5.15 -27.86 -18.01
N ARG A 215 5.89 -27.16 -17.14
CA ARG A 215 6.07 -27.55 -15.73
C ARG A 215 5.04 -26.85 -14.85
N ASP A 216 4.42 -27.60 -13.95
CA ASP A 216 3.50 -27.04 -12.97
C ASP A 216 4.20 -26.00 -12.10
N VAL A 217 3.67 -24.78 -12.14
CA VAL A 217 4.14 -23.68 -11.30
C VAL A 217 3.65 -23.94 -9.88
N ALA A 218 4.57 -24.01 -8.92
CA ALA A 218 4.23 -24.15 -7.52
C ALA A 218 3.20 -23.09 -7.11
N VAL A 219 2.12 -23.51 -6.43
CA VAL A 219 0.99 -22.63 -6.02
C VAL A 219 1.47 -21.40 -5.26
N ASN A 220 2.57 -21.53 -4.50
CA ASN A 220 3.19 -20.45 -3.72
C ASN A 220 3.96 -19.41 -4.54
N ALA A 221 4.21 -19.68 -5.83
CA ALA A 221 4.85 -18.75 -6.76
C ALA A 221 3.83 -17.97 -7.61
N LYS A 222 2.54 -18.36 -7.62
CA LYS A 222 1.52 -17.58 -8.32
C LYS A 222 1.44 -16.18 -7.71
N LEU A 223 1.47 -15.16 -8.57
CA LEU A 223 1.45 -13.76 -8.16
C LEU A 223 0.17 -13.47 -7.35
N PHE A 224 0.28 -12.58 -6.36
CA PHE A 224 -0.84 -12.11 -5.53
C PHE A 224 -2.09 -11.76 -6.34
N TRP A 225 -1.93 -11.10 -7.49
CA TRP A 225 -3.02 -10.76 -8.39
C TRP A 225 -3.65 -11.98 -9.05
N GLN A 226 -2.86 -12.96 -9.48
CA GLN A 226 -3.38 -14.17 -10.15
C GLN A 226 -4.22 -15.02 -9.20
N VAL A 227 -3.83 -15.05 -7.93
CA VAL A 227 -4.53 -15.79 -6.87
C VAL A 227 -5.77 -15.03 -6.40
N ASN A 228 -5.69 -13.71 -6.19
CA ASN A 228 -6.86 -12.93 -5.79
C ASN A 228 -7.90 -12.84 -6.91
N PHE A 229 -7.53 -12.66 -8.18
CA PHE A 229 -8.51 -12.64 -9.27
C PHE A 229 -9.16 -14.01 -9.50
N SER A 230 -8.40 -15.11 -9.41
CA SER A 230 -8.99 -16.44 -9.56
C SER A 230 -9.95 -16.79 -8.41
N HIS A 231 -9.62 -16.37 -7.19
CA HIS A 231 -10.47 -16.65 -6.03
C HIS A 231 -11.62 -15.65 -5.85
N MET A 232 -11.46 -14.38 -6.24
CA MET A 232 -12.61 -13.46 -6.35
C MET A 232 -13.57 -13.97 -7.41
N ARG A 233 -13.07 -14.46 -8.55
CA ARG A 233 -13.90 -15.09 -9.57
C ARG A 233 -14.64 -16.32 -9.02
N GLN A 234 -13.94 -17.23 -8.32
CA GLN A 234 -14.60 -18.38 -7.68
C GLN A 234 -15.60 -17.98 -6.60
N ALA A 235 -15.30 -16.99 -5.75
CA ALA A 235 -16.21 -16.54 -4.71
C ALA A 235 -17.44 -15.79 -5.29
N LEU A 236 -17.27 -15.08 -6.40
CA LEU A 236 -18.39 -14.51 -7.18
C LEU A 236 -19.24 -15.61 -7.81
N GLU A 237 -18.62 -16.62 -8.41
CA GLU A 237 -19.31 -17.78 -9.00
C GLU A 237 -20.06 -18.59 -7.93
N GLU A 238 -19.48 -18.80 -6.74
CA GLU A 238 -20.15 -19.44 -5.61
C GLU A 238 -21.32 -18.60 -5.07
N ALA A 239 -21.15 -17.27 -4.96
CA ALA A 239 -22.22 -16.38 -4.53
C ALA A 239 -23.37 -16.31 -5.55
N GLU A 240 -23.05 -16.34 -6.85
CA GLU A 240 -24.03 -16.37 -7.94
C GLU A 240 -24.79 -17.71 -7.95
N ASN A 241 -24.10 -18.83 -7.77
CA ASN A 241 -24.72 -20.16 -7.70
C ASN A 241 -25.61 -20.33 -6.45
N THR A 242 -25.18 -19.81 -5.30
CA THR A 242 -25.99 -19.86 -4.06
C THR A 242 -27.24 -18.98 -4.18
N ALA A 243 -27.12 -17.81 -4.81
CA ALA A 243 -28.26 -16.95 -5.10
C ALA A 243 -29.24 -17.57 -6.13
N PHE A 244 -28.75 -18.45 -7.02
CA PHE A 244 -29.58 -19.14 -8.00
C PHE A 244 -30.34 -20.34 -7.39
N GLU A 245 -29.75 -21.06 -6.43
CA GLU A 245 -30.43 -22.13 -5.68
C GLU A 245 -31.58 -21.61 -4.80
N ASP A 246 -31.44 -20.41 -4.22
CA ASP A 246 -32.51 -19.78 -3.43
C ASP A 246 -33.71 -19.28 -4.29
N ILE A 247 -33.55 -19.17 -5.61
CA ILE A 247 -34.61 -18.71 -6.54
C ILE A 247 -35.42 -19.87 -7.15
N LEU A 248 -34.88 -21.10 -7.14
CA LEU A 248 -35.57 -22.28 -7.69
C LEU A 248 -35.72 -23.37 -6.62
N PRO A 249 -36.75 -23.29 -5.75
CA PRO A 249 -37.15 -24.47 -4.99
C PRO A 249 -37.76 -25.48 -5.98
N VAL A 250 -36.94 -26.43 -6.44
CA VAL A 250 -37.41 -27.62 -7.14
C VAL A 250 -38.24 -28.42 -6.14
N LYS A 251 -39.57 -28.25 -6.20
CA LYS A 251 -40.51 -29.20 -5.60
C LYS A 251 -40.48 -30.47 -6.45
N GLU A 252 -39.66 -31.44 -6.05
CA GLU A 252 -39.87 -32.82 -6.45
C GLU A 252 -41.17 -33.31 -5.80
N VAL A 253 -42.20 -33.47 -6.62
CA VAL A 253 -43.45 -34.15 -6.25
C VAL A 253 -43.19 -35.63 -6.40
N GLU A 254 -43.01 -36.34 -5.28
CA GLU A 254 -43.06 -37.80 -5.24
C GLU A 254 -44.47 -38.27 -5.63
N ILE A 255 -44.60 -38.88 -6.81
CA ILE A 255 -45.79 -39.63 -7.22
C ILE A 255 -45.65 -41.02 -6.58
N SER A 256 -46.39 -41.26 -5.50
CA SER A 256 -46.58 -42.61 -4.97
C SER A 256 -47.38 -43.44 -5.98
N LYS A 257 -46.75 -44.47 -6.53
CA LYS A 257 -47.45 -45.65 -7.04
C LYS A 257 -47.66 -46.56 -5.85
N ASN A 258 -48.91 -46.74 -5.42
CA ASN A 258 -49.31 -47.92 -4.66
C ASN A 258 -50.38 -48.65 -5.48
N GLU A 259 -50.12 -49.94 -5.61
CA GLU A 259 -51.01 -51.02 -6.05
C GLU A 259 -52.28 -51.11 -5.18
#